data_AF-A0A502G3S9-F1
#
_entry.id   AF-A0A502G3S9-F1
#
_cell.length_a   1.000
_cell.length_b   1.000
_cell.length_c   1.000
_cell.angle_alpha   90.00
_cell.angle_beta   90.00
_cell.angle_gamma   90.00
#
_symmetry.space_group_name_H-M   'P 1'
#
loop_
_entity.id
_entity.type
_entity.pdbx_description
1 polymer ?
#
loop_
_entity_poly.entity_id
_entity_poly.type
_entity_poly.pdbx_seq_one_letter_code
_entity_poly.pdbx_strand_id
1 'polypeptide(L)'
;MMGDDRILTFARTILRVMLIVNLLAVVGFVIATPASFLFGTALSTHLIAKYGATLDVAGALLALRLLMVMAVPCGIAIDVVFRNLLRIVDTVREGDPFTAVNATRLRAIGWALLAIQLCDLLLGGFTAWFAVLHVQFSTWSPSFGGWISVLMAFVLAHVFRRGAAMRDDLAMTV
;
A
#
# COMPACT_ATOMS: atom_id res chain seq x y z
N MET A 1 -30.62 10.11 -7.63
CA MET A 1 -30.54 8.64 -7.69
C MET A 1 -29.66 8.11 -8.83
N MET A 2 -29.76 8.58 -10.09
CA MET A 2 -28.87 8.08 -11.18
C MET A 2 -27.38 8.51 -11.11
N GLY A 3 -27.06 9.57 -10.36
CA GLY A 3 -25.68 10.09 -10.25
C GLY A 3 -24.78 9.27 -9.33
N ASP A 4 -25.29 8.88 -8.15
CA ASP A 4 -24.55 8.13 -7.14
C ASP A 4 -24.15 6.74 -7.65
N ASP A 5 -25.04 6.08 -8.41
CA ASP A 5 -24.78 4.77 -9.00
C ASP A 5 -23.61 4.79 -9.99
N ARG A 6 -23.46 5.86 -10.77
CA ARG A 6 -22.36 6.02 -11.73
C ARG A 6 -21.04 6.25 -11.02
N ILE A 7 -21.02 7.09 -10.00
CA ILE A 7 -19.81 7.38 -9.20
C ILE A 7 -19.33 6.12 -8.49
N LEU A 8 -20.23 5.38 -7.85
CA LEU A 8 -19.87 4.16 -7.13
C LEU A 8 -19.41 3.05 -8.08
N THR A 9 -20.01 2.92 -9.26
CA THR A 9 -19.57 1.97 -10.28
C THR A 9 -18.18 2.32 -10.82
N PHE A 10 -17.91 3.60 -11.04
CA PHE A 10 -16.59 4.09 -11.46
C PHE A 10 -15.52 3.84 -10.40
N ALA A 11 -15.79 4.21 -9.14
CA ALA A 11 -14.89 3.97 -8.01
C ALA A 11 -14.56 2.48 -7.85
N ARG A 12 -15.58 1.62 -7.95
CA ARG A 12 -15.43 0.15 -7.90
C ARG A 12 -14.52 -0.37 -9.03
N THR A 13 -14.71 0.14 -10.24
CA THR A 13 -13.92 -0.27 -11.41
C THR A 13 -12.46 0.13 -11.23
N ILE A 14 -12.20 1.37 -10.81
CA ILE A 14 -10.84 1.83 -10.49
C ILE A 14 -10.21 0.97 -9.41
N LEU A 15 -10.91 0.71 -8.30
CA LEU A 15 -10.37 -0.10 -7.20
C LEU A 15 -10.01 -1.52 -7.66
N ARG A 16 -10.80 -2.13 -8.54
CA ARG A 16 -10.49 -3.44 -9.13
C ARG A 16 -9.25 -3.39 -10.03
N VAL A 17 -9.13 -2.37 -10.87
CA VAL A 17 -7.95 -2.19 -11.72
C VAL A 17 -6.70 -2.00 -10.85
N MET A 18 -6.77 -1.14 -9.82
CA MET A 18 -5.67 -0.92 -8.89
C MET A 18 -5.30 -2.19 -8.11
N LEU A 19 -6.27 -3.03 -7.74
CA LEU A 19 -6.02 -4.34 -7.15
C LEU A 19 -5.24 -5.27 -8.08
N ILE A 20 -5.63 -5.34 -9.35
CA ILE A 20 -4.94 -6.17 -10.35
C ILE A 20 -3.52 -5.65 -10.58
N VAL A 21 -3.35 -4.33 -10.75
CA VAL A 21 -2.04 -3.70 -10.92
C VAL A 21 -1.14 -3.97 -9.70
N ASN A 22 -1.67 -3.82 -8.48
CA ASN A 22 -0.93 -4.12 -7.26
C ASN A 22 -0.54 -5.60 -7.17
N LEU A 23 -1.46 -6.51 -7.52
CA LEU A 23 -1.17 -7.95 -7.55
C LEU A 23 -0.05 -8.27 -8.55
N LEU A 24 -0.12 -7.73 -9.76
CA LEU A 24 0.92 -7.91 -10.78
C LEU A 24 2.26 -7.36 -10.30
N ALA A 25 2.29 -6.21 -9.62
CA ALA A 25 3.51 -5.66 -9.04
C ALA A 25 4.09 -6.57 -7.96
N VAL A 26 3.28 -7.06 -7.01
CA VAL A 26 3.71 -7.98 -5.96
C VAL A 26 4.25 -9.28 -6.54
N VAL A 27 3.52 -9.89 -7.48
CA VAL A 27 3.98 -11.11 -8.18
C VAL A 27 5.28 -10.83 -8.92
N GLY A 28 5.39 -9.67 -9.58
CA GLY A 28 6.62 -9.21 -10.21
C GLY A 28 7.80 -9.16 -9.26
N PHE A 29 7.66 -8.57 -8.07
CA PHE A 29 8.73 -8.54 -7.06
C PHE A 29 9.07 -9.92 -6.49
N VAL A 30 8.06 -10.77 -6.27
CA VAL A 30 8.24 -12.14 -5.80
C VAL A 30 9.02 -12.98 -6.81
N ILE A 31 8.82 -12.78 -8.12
CA ILE A 31 9.57 -13.47 -9.19
C ILE A 31 10.93 -12.81 -9.42
N ALA A 32 11.01 -11.48 -9.38
CA ALA A 32 12.25 -10.74 -9.61
C ALA A 32 13.30 -11.04 -8.53
N THR A 33 12.88 -11.28 -7.29
CA THR A 33 13.79 -11.60 -6.17
C THR A 33 14.64 -12.85 -6.46
N PRO A 34 14.09 -14.06 -6.70
CA PRO A 34 14.86 -15.25 -7.05
C PRO A 34 15.54 -15.11 -8.41
N ALA A 35 14.91 -14.47 -9.39
CA ALA A 35 15.54 -14.23 -10.70
C ALA A 35 16.83 -13.40 -10.56
N SER A 36 16.89 -12.47 -9.60
CA SER A 36 18.10 -11.68 -9.34
C SER A 36 19.29 -12.52 -8.87
N PHE A 37 19.07 -13.71 -8.29
CA PHE A 37 20.14 -14.65 -7.94
C PHE A 37 20.60 -15.43 -9.17
N LEU A 38 19.64 -15.88 -9.99
CA LEU A 38 19.93 -16.60 -11.24
C LEU A 38 20.70 -15.74 -12.25
N PHE A 39 20.34 -14.46 -12.39
CA PHE A 39 20.96 -13.51 -13.32
C PHE A 39 21.97 -12.58 -12.63
N GLY A 40 22.53 -12.99 -11.49
CA GLY A 40 23.42 -12.15 -10.68
C GLY A 40 24.64 -11.64 -11.44
N THR A 41 25.23 -12.45 -12.32
CA THR A 41 26.37 -12.05 -13.18
C THR A 41 25.97 -10.95 -14.15
N ALA A 42 24.90 -11.13 -14.91
CA ALA A 42 24.40 -10.12 -15.84
C ALA A 42 24.04 -8.81 -15.12
N LEU A 43 23.39 -8.89 -13.96
CA LEU A 43 23.03 -7.74 -13.14
C LEU A 43 24.27 -7.00 -12.61
N SER A 44 25.29 -7.74 -12.17
CA SER A 44 26.58 -7.19 -11.74
C SER A 44 27.28 -6.42 -12.86
N THR A 45 27.31 -6.97 -14.07
CA THR A 45 27.90 -6.33 -15.26
C THR A 45 27.16 -5.05 -15.60
N HIS A 46 25.82 -5.07 -15.57
CA HIS A 46 25.01 -3.87 -15.80
C HIS A 46 25.22 -2.79 -14.74
N LEU A 47 25.33 -3.17 -13.46
CA LEU A 47 25.61 -2.24 -12.36
C LEU A 47 26.98 -1.57 -12.52
N ILE A 48 28.03 -2.35 -12.81
CA ILE A 48 29.38 -1.84 -13.05
C ILE A 48 29.39 -0.91 -14.28
N ALA A 49 28.73 -1.30 -15.37
CA ALA A 49 28.66 -0.48 -16.58
C ALA A 49 27.95 0.87 -16.32
N LYS A 50 26.95 0.89 -15.44
CA LYS A 50 26.16 2.09 -15.13
C LYS A 50 26.82 3.01 -14.10
N TYR A 51 27.44 2.45 -13.06
CA TYR A 51 27.95 3.21 -11.91
C TYR A 51 29.49 3.22 -11.78
N GLY A 52 30.19 2.48 -12.65
CA GLY A 52 31.65 2.40 -12.69
C GLY A 52 32.24 1.21 -11.92
N ALA A 53 33.54 0.97 -12.14
CA ALA A 53 34.27 -0.16 -11.56
C ALA A 53 34.54 -0.03 -10.04
N THR A 54 34.37 1.17 -9.48
CA THR A 54 34.53 1.45 -8.04
C THR A 54 33.28 1.16 -7.22
N LEU A 55 32.18 0.73 -7.87
CA LEU A 55 30.94 0.37 -7.19
C LEU A 55 31.16 -0.87 -6.30
N ASP A 56 30.69 -0.81 -5.05
CA ASP A 56 30.46 -2.02 -4.26
C ASP A 56 29.24 -2.78 -4.81
N VAL A 57 29.50 -3.64 -5.79
CA VAL A 57 28.48 -4.40 -6.49
C VAL A 57 27.75 -5.36 -5.54
N ALA A 58 28.46 -5.96 -4.59
CA ALA A 58 27.86 -6.89 -3.64
C ALA A 58 26.87 -6.15 -2.72
N GLY A 59 27.28 -5.00 -2.18
CA GLY A 59 26.42 -4.12 -1.39
C GLY A 59 25.21 -3.61 -2.18
N ALA A 60 25.42 -3.15 -3.42
CA ALA A 60 24.34 -2.67 -4.28
C ALA A 60 23.32 -3.77 -4.63
N LEU A 61 23.78 -4.98 -4.94
CA LEU A 61 22.91 -6.13 -5.18
C LEU A 61 22.12 -6.54 -3.93
N LEU A 62 22.76 -6.53 -2.77
CA LEU A 62 22.10 -6.82 -1.50
C LEU A 62 21.02 -5.78 -1.20
N ALA A 63 21.35 -4.49 -1.28
CA ALA A 63 20.41 -3.40 -1.05
C ALA A 63 19.21 -3.49 -2.01
N LEU A 64 19.46 -3.75 -3.30
CA LEU A 64 18.41 -3.93 -4.31
C LEU A 64 17.50 -5.13 -4.00
N ARG A 65 18.06 -6.27 -3.60
CA ARG A 65 17.28 -7.46 -3.22
C ARG A 65 16.44 -7.23 -1.97
N LEU A 66 17.01 -6.61 -0.95
CA LEU A 66 16.28 -6.27 0.26
C LEU A 66 15.15 -5.28 -0.01
N LEU A 67 15.37 -4.32 -0.92
CA LEU A 67 14.32 -3.41 -1.38
C LEU A 67 13.19 -4.17 -2.10
N MET A 68 13.51 -5.11 -3.00
CA MET A 68 12.51 -5.95 -3.66
C MET A 68 11.71 -6.80 -2.66
N VAL A 69 12.37 -7.37 -1.64
CA VAL A 69 11.70 -8.14 -0.58
C VAL A 69 10.78 -7.24 0.24
N MET A 70 11.22 -6.02 0.59
CA MET A 70 10.41 -5.03 1.31
C MET A 70 9.16 -4.61 0.54
N ALA A 71 9.21 -4.58 -0.80
CA ALA A 71 8.06 -4.22 -1.62
C ALA A 71 6.87 -5.19 -1.42
N VAL A 72 7.11 -6.44 -1.02
CA VAL A 72 6.05 -7.45 -0.80
C VAL A 72 5.12 -7.10 0.36
N PRO A 73 5.59 -6.91 1.62
CA PRO A 73 4.71 -6.49 2.72
C PRO A 73 4.03 -5.15 2.46
N CYS A 74 4.69 -4.21 1.78
CA CYS A 74 4.06 -2.95 1.36
C CYS A 74 2.88 -3.20 0.39
N GLY A 75 3.07 -4.04 -0.62
CA GLY A 75 2.02 -4.42 -1.56
C GLY A 75 0.86 -5.20 -0.90
N ILE A 76 1.14 -6.00 0.12
CA ILE A 76 0.10 -6.67 0.94
C ILE A 76 -0.72 -5.61 1.71
N ALA A 77 -0.07 -4.62 2.31
CA ALA A 77 -0.78 -3.54 2.99
C ALA A 77 -1.66 -2.74 2.02
N ILE A 78 -1.16 -2.43 0.82
CA ILE A 78 -1.93 -1.76 -0.24
C ILE A 78 -3.15 -2.60 -0.67
N ASP A 79 -2.97 -3.92 -0.81
CA ASP A 79 -4.07 -4.86 -1.13
C ASP A 79 -5.16 -4.82 -0.05
N VAL A 80 -4.78 -4.81 1.23
CA VAL A 80 -5.73 -4.66 2.36
C VAL A 80 -6.51 -3.35 2.26
N VAL A 81 -5.86 -2.24 1.90
CA VAL A 81 -6.55 -0.95 1.70
C VAL A 81 -7.59 -1.07 0.59
N PHE A 82 -7.20 -1.51 -0.60
CA PHE A 82 -8.10 -1.56 -1.75
C PHE A 82 -9.24 -2.55 -1.59
N ARG A 83 -9.01 -3.74 -1.01
CA ARG A 83 -10.08 -4.72 -0.78
C ARG A 83 -11.11 -4.19 0.22
N ASN A 84 -10.68 -3.55 1.29
CA ASN A 84 -11.61 -3.01 2.28
C ASN A 84 -12.37 -1.81 1.72
N LEU A 85 -11.74 -0.93 0.94
CA LEU A 85 -12.43 0.14 0.22
C LEU A 85 -13.47 -0.41 -0.76
N LEU A 86 -13.12 -1.44 -1.52
CA LEU A 86 -14.03 -2.09 -2.48
C LEU A 86 -15.27 -2.65 -1.77
N ARG A 87 -15.07 -3.34 -0.64
CA ARG A 87 -16.17 -3.87 0.17
C ARG A 87 -17.05 -2.78 0.77
N ILE A 88 -16.47 -1.65 1.19
CA ILE A 88 -17.23 -0.49 1.67
C ILE A 88 -18.08 0.07 0.53
N VAL A 89 -17.49 0.28 -0.65
CA VAL A 89 -18.22 0.74 -1.85
C VAL A 89 -19.35 -0.21 -2.21
N ASP A 90 -19.12 -1.53 -2.16
CA ASP A 90 -20.18 -2.53 -2.42
C ASP A 90 -21.34 -2.39 -1.41
N THR A 91 -21.07 -2.24 -0.11
CA THR A 91 -22.15 -2.04 0.90
C THR A 91 -22.88 -0.71 0.78
N VAL A 92 -22.20 0.36 0.36
CA VAL A 92 -22.84 1.66 0.11
C VAL A 92 -23.81 1.56 -1.06
N ARG A 93 -23.48 0.79 -2.11
CA ARG A 93 -24.37 0.52 -3.25
C ARG A 93 -25.59 -0.31 -2.86
N GLU A 94 -25.47 -1.15 -1.84
CA GLU A 94 -26.58 -1.93 -1.28
C GLU A 94 -27.49 -1.09 -0.36
N GLY A 95 -27.16 0.19 -0.14
CA GLY A 95 -27.96 1.12 0.67
C GLY A 95 -27.66 1.08 2.17
N ASP A 96 -26.63 0.35 2.60
CA ASP A 96 -26.26 0.22 4.00
C ASP A 96 -24.84 0.76 4.32
N PRO A 97 -24.67 2.09 4.35
CA PRO A 97 -23.35 2.71 4.55
C PRO A 97 -22.84 2.56 6.00
N PHE A 98 -23.74 2.60 7.00
CA PHE A 98 -23.40 2.65 8.42
C PHE A 98 -23.64 1.30 9.11
N THR A 99 -22.73 0.36 8.86
CA THR A 99 -22.67 -0.93 9.54
C THR A 99 -21.46 -1.01 10.47
N ALA A 100 -21.60 -1.74 11.58
CA ALA A 100 -20.47 -2.06 12.46
C ALA A 100 -19.34 -2.81 11.69
N VAL A 101 -19.71 -3.52 10.63
CA VAL A 101 -18.77 -4.18 9.71
C VAL A 101 -17.91 -3.16 8.96
N ASN A 102 -18.50 -2.08 8.44
CA ASN A 102 -17.75 -1.01 7.76
C ASN A 102 -16.80 -0.27 8.70
N ALA A 103 -17.15 -0.12 9.98
CA ALA A 103 -16.23 0.42 10.99
C ALA A 103 -14.99 -0.48 11.16
N THR A 104 -15.18 -1.80 11.18
CA THR A 104 -14.07 -2.78 11.24
C THR A 104 -13.19 -2.72 9.98
N ARG A 105 -13.80 -2.58 8.80
CA ARG A 105 -13.07 -2.42 7.52
C ARG A 105 -12.24 -1.13 7.50
N LEU A 106 -12.78 -0.01 7.98
CA LEU A 106 -12.04 1.26 8.12
C LEU A 106 -10.88 1.14 9.11
N ARG A 107 -11.06 0.42 10.22
CA ARG A 107 -9.97 0.16 11.17
C ARG A 107 -8.86 -0.66 10.52
N ALA A 108 -9.20 -1.67 9.71
CA ALA A 108 -8.20 -2.45 8.96
C ALA A 108 -7.45 -1.57 7.94
N ILE A 109 -8.14 -0.65 7.27
CA ILE A 109 -7.51 0.36 6.40
C ILE A 109 -6.51 1.22 7.20
N GLY A 110 -6.89 1.69 8.39
CA GLY A 110 -6.00 2.48 9.25
C GLY A 110 -4.69 1.76 9.60
N TRP A 111 -4.77 0.47 9.96
CA TRP A 111 -3.58 -0.35 10.22
C TRP A 111 -2.74 -0.59 8.97
N ALA A 112 -3.38 -0.80 7.82
CA ALA A 112 -2.68 -0.98 6.55
C ALA A 112 -1.97 0.31 6.10
N LEU A 113 -2.61 1.47 6.25
CA LEU A 113 -1.97 2.77 6.00
C LEU A 113 -0.78 3.00 6.94
N LEU A 114 -0.89 2.61 8.22
CA LEU A 114 0.23 2.70 9.15
C LEU A 114 1.41 1.82 8.67
N ALA A 115 1.14 0.59 8.25
CA ALA A 115 2.17 -0.29 7.70
C ALA A 115 2.84 0.32 6.45
N ILE A 116 2.07 0.97 5.57
CA ILE A 116 2.60 1.69 4.40
C ILE A 116 3.51 2.84 4.83
N GLN A 117 3.12 3.64 5.84
CA GLN A 117 3.96 4.74 6.35
C GLN A 117 5.26 4.24 6.97
N LEU A 118 5.23 3.09 7.65
CA LEU A 118 6.44 2.45 8.16
C LEU A 118 7.33 1.95 7.03
N CYS A 119 6.75 1.37 5.97
CA CYS A 119 7.50 1.00 4.76
C CYS A 119 8.12 2.22 4.05
N ASP A 120 7.42 3.36 4.04
CA ASP A 120 7.94 4.63 3.50
C ASP A 120 9.16 5.13 4.30
N LEU A 121 9.13 5.04 5.63
CA LEU A 121 10.32 5.34 6.46
C LEU A 121 11.49 4.39 6.14
N LEU A 122 11.22 3.10 5.95
CA LEU A 122 12.25 2.13 5.55
C LEU A 122 12.83 2.48 4.17
N LEU A 123 12.01 2.93 3.23
CA LEU A 123 12.46 3.42 1.92
C LEU A 123 13.41 4.62 2.04
N GLY A 124 13.16 5.52 3.01
CA GLY A 124 14.11 6.58 3.36
C GLY A 124 15.47 6.04 3.80
N GLY A 125 15.48 4.98 4.62
CA GLY A 125 16.70 4.25 5.01
C GLY A 125 17.43 3.64 3.81
N PHE A 126 16.71 3.00 2.89
CA PHE A 126 17.30 2.49 1.64
C PHE A 126 17.90 3.61 0.78
N THR A 127 17.23 4.76 0.71
CA THR A 127 17.75 5.93 -0.04
C THR A 127 19.09 6.39 0.51
N ALA A 128 19.22 6.49 1.84
CA ALA A 128 20.48 6.82 2.49
C ALA A 128 21.55 5.74 2.25
N TRP A 129 21.17 4.45 2.28
CA TRP A 129 22.10 3.35 2.02
C TRP A 129 22.61 3.36 0.57
N PHE A 130 21.74 3.56 -0.42
CA PHE A 130 22.15 3.69 -1.82
C PHE A 130 23.05 4.90 -2.06
N ALA A 131 22.83 6.00 -1.34
CA ALA A 131 23.71 7.16 -1.40
C ALA A 131 25.14 6.84 -0.92
N VAL A 132 25.29 6.07 0.17
CA VAL A 132 26.60 5.59 0.65
C VAL A 132 27.28 4.67 -0.38
N LEU A 133 26.50 3.90 -1.14
CA LEU A 133 26.99 3.03 -2.21
C LEU A 133 27.28 3.79 -3.53
N HIS A 134 27.14 5.12 -3.55
CA HIS A 134 27.24 5.95 -4.77
C HIS A 134 26.27 5.52 -5.89
N VAL A 135 25.18 4.85 -5.53
CA VAL A 135 24.10 4.47 -6.44
C VAL A 135 23.09 5.61 -6.49
N GLN A 136 22.93 6.21 -7.67
CA GLN A 136 21.85 7.18 -7.88
C GLN A 136 20.50 6.52 -7.63
N PHE A 137 19.79 7.03 -6.62
CA PHE A 137 18.46 6.61 -6.22
C PHE A 137 17.56 7.83 -6.04
N SER A 138 16.24 7.62 -6.03
CA SER A 138 15.28 8.72 -5.89
C SER A 138 15.47 9.45 -4.56
N THR A 139 15.34 10.78 -4.58
CA THR A 139 15.33 11.57 -3.34
C THR A 139 14.08 11.25 -2.53
N TRP A 140 14.25 11.08 -1.23
CA TRP A 140 13.15 10.72 -0.33
C TRP A 140 12.82 11.86 0.63
N SER A 141 11.53 12.06 0.89
CA SER A 141 11.02 12.94 1.95
C SER A 141 9.83 12.28 2.66
N PRO A 142 9.71 12.40 4.00
CA PRO A 142 8.59 11.83 4.73
C PRO A 142 7.24 12.42 4.30
N SER A 143 6.24 11.56 4.12
CA SER A 143 4.88 12.02 3.78
C SER A 143 4.05 12.39 5.02
N PHE A 144 4.00 13.68 5.37
CA PHE A 144 3.11 14.18 6.42
C PHE A 144 1.62 13.88 6.14
N GLY A 145 1.19 14.00 4.88
CA GLY A 145 -0.18 13.70 4.48
C GLY A 145 -0.55 12.22 4.67
N GLY A 146 0.42 11.31 4.47
CA GLY A 146 0.22 9.89 4.75
C GLY A 146 -0.05 9.62 6.23
N TRP A 147 0.71 10.27 7.14
CA TRP A 147 0.48 10.16 8.59
C TRP A 147 -0.88 10.72 9.02
N ILE A 148 -1.31 11.84 8.45
CA ILE A 148 -2.66 12.38 8.68
C ILE A 148 -3.72 11.40 8.20
N SER A 149 -3.50 10.73 7.06
CA SER A 149 -4.43 9.74 6.52
C SER A 149 -4.59 8.52 7.45
N VAL A 150 -3.51 8.07 8.09
CA VAL A 150 -3.56 7.02 9.12
C VAL A 150 -4.47 7.43 10.27
N LEU A 151 -4.23 8.61 10.84
CA LEU A 151 -5.03 9.13 11.94
C LEU A 151 -6.49 9.27 11.54
N MET A 152 -6.75 9.84 10.35
CA MET A 152 -8.10 10.04 9.85
C MET A 152 -8.84 8.72 9.64
N ALA A 153 -8.17 7.67 9.12
CA ALA A 153 -8.79 6.36 8.97
C ALA A 153 -9.26 5.78 10.31
N PHE A 154 -8.46 5.93 11.39
CA PHE A 154 -8.87 5.50 12.73
C PHE A 154 -10.00 6.36 13.31
N VAL A 155 -9.97 7.68 13.10
CA VAL A 155 -11.05 8.59 13.50
C VAL A 155 -12.35 8.20 12.81
N LEU A 156 -12.32 8.01 11.49
CA LEU A 156 -13.49 7.58 10.72
C LEU A 156 -14.00 6.21 11.17
N ALA A 157 -13.12 5.25 11.44
CA ALA A 157 -13.51 3.96 12.00
C ALA A 157 -14.23 4.10 13.35
N HIS A 158 -13.79 5.04 14.21
CA HIS A 158 -14.44 5.33 15.48
C HIS A 158 -15.83 5.96 15.27
N VAL A 159 -15.94 6.95 14.40
CA VAL A 159 -17.20 7.65 14.10
C VAL A 159 -18.21 6.68 13.50
N PHE A 160 -17.80 5.83 12.55
CA PHE A 160 -18.67 4.81 11.96
C PHE A 160 -19.19 3.81 12.99
N ARG A 161 -18.34 3.39 13.94
CA ARG A 161 -18.75 2.49 15.02
C ARG A 161 -19.82 3.13 15.92
N ARG A 162 -19.65 4.41 16.27
CA ARG A 162 -20.67 5.15 17.04
C ARG A 162 -21.96 5.36 16.25
N GLY A 163 -21.86 5.70 14.96
CA GLY A 163 -23.03 5.88 14.09
C GLY A 163 -23.83 4.58 13.92
N ALA A 164 -23.16 3.43 13.81
CA ALA A 164 -23.82 2.13 13.77
C ALA A 164 -24.59 1.83 15.07
N ALA A 165 -23.97 2.04 16.24
CA ALA A 165 -24.62 1.82 17.53
C ALA A 165 -25.87 2.71 17.71
N MET A 166 -25.79 3.99 17.31
CA MET A 166 -26.94 4.91 17.37
C MET A 166 -28.09 4.48 16.46
N ARG A 167 -27.80 3.90 15.28
CA ARG A 167 -28.81 3.36 14.38
C ARG A 167 -29.51 2.15 14.99
N ASP A 168 -28.74 1.26 15.64
CA ASP A 168 -29.30 0.08 16.30
C ASP A 168 -30.21 0.48 17.46
N ASP A 169 -29.80 1.46 18.27
CA ASP A 169 -30.62 2.01 19.37
C ASP A 169 -31.95 2.58 18.85
N LEU A 170 -31.92 3.32 17.73
CA LEU A 170 -33.14 3.87 17.11
C LEU A 170 -34.07 2.78 16.57
N ALA A 171 -33.52 1.72 15.98
CA ALA A 171 -34.31 0.60 15.45
C ALA A 171 -35.02 -0.20 16.56
N MET A 172 -34.54 -0.15 17.80
CA MET A 172 -35.14 -0.82 18.96
C MET A 172 -36.24 0.01 19.66
N THR A 173 -36.50 1.24 19.21
CA THR A 173 -37.50 2.14 19.80
C THR A 173 -38.83 2.21 19.04
N VAL A 174 -38.98 1.39 17.98
CA VAL A 174 -40.18 1.32 17.13
C VAL A 174 -41.02 0.08 17.44
#